data_AF-A0A9X9N243-F1
#
_entry.id   AF-A0A9X9N243-F1
#
_cell.length_a   1.000
_cell.length_b   1.000
_cell.length_c   1.000
_cell.angle_alpha   90.00
_cell.angle_beta   90.00
_cell.angle_gamma   90.00
#
_symmetry.space_group_name_H-M   'P 1'
#
loop_
_entity.id
_entity.type
_entity.pdbx_description
1 polymer ?
#
loop_
_entity_poly.entity_id
_entity_poly.type
_entity_poly.pdbx_seq_one_letter_code
_entity_poly.pdbx_strand_id
1 'polypeptide(L)'
;MADERVPELVTDLEDQMSACLCSELPMLDKTQAKVVSKKVARFITDNWGGQLIYIPKNHIGKVSERDQQVYREFNGKNHAALSKKFDLTVQQIYRIVKAVGDAERSKRQTDLFG
;
A
#
# COMPACT_ATOMS: atom_id res chain seq x y z
N MET A 1 7.15 34.71 18.31
CA MET A 1 6.87 34.49 16.87
C MET A 1 6.99 33.00 16.66
N ALA A 2 5.87 32.29 16.53
CA ALA A 2 5.91 30.86 16.24
C ALA A 2 6.63 30.70 14.90
N ASP A 3 7.59 29.78 14.84
CA ASP A 3 8.36 29.49 13.63
C ASP A 3 7.36 29.10 12.53
N GLU A 4 7.15 29.99 11.57
CA GLU A 4 6.14 29.90 10.52
C GLU A 4 6.54 28.90 9.42
N ARG A 5 7.60 28.13 9.67
CA ARG A 5 8.10 27.10 8.77
C ARG A 5 7.17 25.90 8.82
N VAL A 6 6.63 25.56 7.65
CA VAL A 6 5.94 24.29 7.42
C VAL A 6 6.88 23.17 7.86
N PRO A 7 6.44 22.22 8.71
CA PRO A 7 7.27 21.12 9.14
C PRO A 7 7.86 20.38 7.94
N GLU A 8 9.11 19.94 8.04
CA GLU A 8 9.84 19.28 6.95
C GLU A 8 9.05 18.09 6.38
N LEU A 9 8.45 17.28 7.25
CA LEU A 9 7.60 16.15 6.86
C LEU A 9 6.37 16.57 6.04
N VAL A 10 5.76 17.72 6.35
CA VAL A 10 4.59 18.22 5.63
C VAL A 10 5.02 18.74 4.25
N THR A 11 6.18 19.37 4.17
CA THR A 11 6.76 19.80 2.88
C THR A 11 7.10 18.60 2.00
N ASP A 12 7.75 17.58 2.56
CA ASP A 12 8.05 16.34 1.83
C ASP A 12 6.75 15.64 1.39
N LEU A 13 5.73 15.59 2.25
CA LEU A 13 4.42 15.04 1.88
C LEU A 13 3.80 15.75 0.66
N GLU A 14 3.87 17.09 0.62
CA GLU A 14 3.40 17.87 -0.55
C GLU A 14 4.18 17.52 -1.83
N ASP A 15 5.50 17.39 -1.72
CA ASP A 15 6.37 17.08 -2.86
C ASP A 15 6.16 15.64 -3.37
N GLN A 16 6.10 14.65 -2.47
CA GLN A 16 5.82 13.25 -2.81
C GLN A 16 4.45 13.08 -3.47
N MET A 17 3.42 13.75 -2.95
CA MET A 17 2.09 13.72 -3.57
C MET A 17 2.06 14.41 -4.93
N SER A 18 2.81 15.50 -5.10
CA SER A 18 2.89 16.18 -6.39
C SER A 18 3.57 15.29 -7.44
N ALA A 19 4.65 14.60 -7.06
CA ALA A 19 5.33 13.64 -7.92
C ALA A 19 4.42 12.47 -8.31
N CYS A 20 3.70 11.90 -7.33
CA CYS A 20 2.74 10.81 -7.55
C CYS A 20 1.59 11.24 -8.48
N LEU A 21 1.00 12.41 -8.26
CA LEU A 21 -0.08 12.92 -9.11
C LEU A 21 0.40 13.14 -10.55
N CYS A 22 1.63 13.66 -10.74
CA CYS A 22 2.20 13.84 -12.08
C CYS A 22 2.51 12.50 -12.77
N SER A 23 2.86 11.45 -12.03
CA SER A 23 3.15 10.13 -12.63
C SER A 23 1.89 9.36 -13.00
N GLU A 24 0.85 9.44 -12.16
CA GLU A 24 -0.37 8.65 -12.32
C GLU A 24 -1.43 9.35 -13.17
N LEU A 25 -1.44 10.69 -13.24
CA LEU A 25 -2.48 11.47 -13.92
C LEU A 25 -1.87 12.41 -14.98
N PRO A 26 -1.64 11.93 -16.22
CA PRO A 26 -0.99 12.70 -17.29
C PRO A 26 -1.73 13.98 -17.70
N MET A 27 -3.03 14.06 -17.40
CA MET A 27 -3.89 15.21 -17.70
C MET A 27 -3.76 16.36 -16.70
N LEU A 28 -3.11 16.13 -15.56
CA LEU A 28 -2.87 17.14 -14.55
C LEU A 28 -1.54 17.85 -14.85
N ASP A 29 -1.57 19.18 -14.93
CA ASP A 29 -0.33 19.94 -15.01
C ASP A 29 0.36 20.01 -13.64
N LYS A 30 1.66 20.37 -13.66
CA LYS A 30 2.48 20.46 -12.43
C LYS A 30 1.94 21.43 -11.41
N THR A 31 1.31 22.53 -11.86
CA THR A 31 0.78 23.56 -10.97
C THR A 31 -0.48 23.05 -10.27
N GLN A 32 -1.38 22.42 -11.01
CA GLN A 32 -2.59 21.78 -10.49
C GLN A 32 -2.23 20.67 -9.50
N ALA A 33 -1.26 19.81 -9.84
CA ALA A 33 -0.78 18.75 -8.94
C ALA A 33 -0.29 19.35 -7.61
N LYS A 34 0.54 20.39 -7.67
CA LYS A 34 1.04 21.08 -6.47
C LYS A 34 -0.07 21.69 -5.61
N VAL A 35 -1.07 22.31 -6.23
CA VAL A 35 -2.22 22.88 -5.52
C VAL A 35 -3.02 21.80 -4.79
N VAL A 36 -3.27 20.67 -5.46
CA VAL A 36 -3.99 19.54 -4.84
C VAL A 36 -3.17 18.95 -3.69
N SER A 37 -1.87 18.72 -3.89
CA SER A 37 -0.98 18.19 -2.85
C SER A 37 -0.98 19.04 -1.59
N LYS A 38 -0.91 20.37 -1.73
CA LYS A 38 -1.03 21.31 -0.61
C LYS A 38 -2.34 21.19 0.15
N LYS A 39 -3.46 21.09 -0.58
CA LYS A 39 -4.79 20.92 0.04
C LYS A 39 -4.88 19.62 0.82
N VAL A 40 -4.34 18.53 0.27
CA VAL A 40 -4.37 17.22 0.92
C VAL A 40 -3.41 17.16 2.12
N ALA A 41 -2.20 17.72 2.00
CA ALA A 41 -1.26 17.81 3.11
C ALA A 41 -1.88 18.60 4.28
N ARG A 42 -2.52 19.74 3.97
CA ARG A 42 -3.26 20.51 4.97
C ARG A 42 -4.42 19.73 5.58
N PHE A 43 -5.18 19.00 4.77
CA PHE A 43 -6.26 18.16 5.27
C PHE A 43 -5.73 17.09 6.24
N ILE A 44 -4.60 16.45 5.91
CA ILE A 44 -3.97 15.46 6.81
C ILE A 44 -3.50 16.12 8.11
N THR A 45 -2.85 17.29 8.04
CA THR A 45 -2.39 17.98 9.26
C THR A 45 -3.54 18.48 10.13
N ASP A 46 -4.64 18.96 9.53
CA ASP A 46 -5.80 19.45 10.25
C ASP A 46 -6.54 18.30 10.98
N ASN A 47 -6.52 17.09 10.42
CA ASN A 47 -7.25 15.95 10.98
C ASN A 47 -6.39 15.06 11.89
N TRP A 48 -5.11 14.89 11.57
CA TRP A 48 -4.22 13.92 12.25
C TRP A 48 -3.00 14.59 12.91
N GLY A 49 -2.87 15.91 12.82
CA GLY A 49 -1.81 16.66 13.49
C GLY A 49 -1.80 16.40 14.99
N GLY A 50 -0.59 16.24 15.55
CA GLY A 50 -0.40 15.94 16.98
C GLY A 50 -0.52 14.46 17.36
N GLN A 51 -0.90 13.57 16.44
CA GLN A 51 -0.90 12.13 16.67
C GLN A 51 0.47 11.50 16.42
N LEU A 52 0.78 10.42 17.15
CA LEU A 52 1.93 9.56 16.87
C LEU A 52 1.55 8.47 15.86
N ILE A 53 1.84 8.70 14.59
CA ILE A 53 1.41 7.83 13.48
C ILE A 53 2.56 6.90 13.06
N TYR A 54 2.30 5.59 13.05
CA TYR A 54 3.19 4.59 12.48
C TYR A 54 2.75 4.27 11.04
N ILE A 55 3.66 4.46 10.07
CA ILE A 55 3.45 4.07 8.67
C ILE A 55 4.16 2.71 8.44
N PRO A 56 3.41 1.61 8.30
CA PRO A 56 4.02 0.30 8.07
C PRO A 56 4.68 0.22 6.68
N LYS A 57 5.91 -0.32 6.62
CA LYS A 57 6.64 -0.54 5.34
C LYS A 57 5.93 -1.52 4.40
N ASN A 58 5.11 -2.40 4.97
CA ASN A 58 4.26 -3.29 4.21
C ASN A 58 2.85 -2.70 4.29
N HIS A 59 2.36 -2.14 3.19
CA HIS A 59 0.95 -1.78 3.05
C HIS A 59 0.16 -3.09 2.92
N ILE A 60 0.04 -3.82 4.04
CA ILE A 60 -0.56 -5.15 4.15
C ILE A 60 -2.04 -5.01 3.81
N GLY A 61 -2.38 -5.39 2.59
CA GLY A 61 -3.74 -5.35 2.07
C GLY A 61 -3.79 -5.68 0.58
N LYS A 62 -2.75 -5.32 -0.17
CA LYS A 62 -2.58 -5.80 -1.55
C LYS A 62 -1.67 -7.03 -1.53
N VAL A 63 -2.22 -8.16 -1.99
CA VAL A 63 -1.41 -9.34 -2.33
C VAL A 63 -0.35 -8.89 -3.33
N SER A 64 0.92 -8.96 -2.94
CA SER A 64 2.02 -8.58 -3.83
C SER A 64 2.10 -9.54 -5.03
N GLU A 65 2.71 -9.11 -6.14
CA GLU A 65 2.90 -9.98 -7.31
C GLU A 65 3.62 -11.29 -6.95
N ARG A 66 4.60 -11.21 -6.02
CA ARG A 66 5.28 -12.37 -5.46
C ARG A 66 4.31 -13.30 -4.74
N ASP A 67 3.45 -12.77 -3.88
CA ASP A 67 2.51 -13.58 -3.10
C ASP A 67 1.48 -14.26 -4.02
N GLN A 68 1.05 -13.59 -5.10
CA GLN A 68 0.22 -14.23 -6.14
C GLN A 68 0.98 -15.35 -6.86
N GLN A 69 2.26 -15.15 -7.16
CA GLN A 69 3.08 -16.17 -7.81
C GLN A 69 3.28 -17.38 -6.91
N VAL A 70 3.57 -17.16 -5.62
CA VAL A 70 3.63 -18.23 -4.60
C VAL A 70 2.32 -19.03 -4.58
N TYR A 71 1.17 -18.36 -4.58
CA TYR A 71 -0.14 -19.03 -4.60
C TYR A 71 -0.39 -19.81 -5.91
N ARG A 72 -0.02 -19.25 -7.07
CA ARG A 72 -0.15 -19.94 -8.38
C ARG A 72 0.70 -21.20 -8.47
N GLU A 73 1.89 -21.19 -7.88
CA GLU A 73 2.81 -22.33 -7.89
C GLU A 73 2.55 -23.33 -6.74
N PHE A 74 1.62 -23.02 -5.84
CA PHE A 74 1.27 -23.88 -4.73
C PHE A 74 0.44 -25.08 -5.18
N ASN A 75 0.89 -26.29 -4.83
CA ASN A 75 0.25 -27.54 -5.24
C ASN A 75 -0.40 -28.32 -4.06
N GLY A 76 -0.57 -27.67 -2.91
CA GLY A 76 -1.14 -28.28 -1.71
C GLY A 76 -0.11 -28.82 -0.71
N LYS A 77 1.09 -29.21 -1.17
CA LYS A 77 2.10 -29.88 -0.33
C LYS A 77 3.53 -29.35 -0.47
N ASN A 78 3.80 -28.43 -1.40
CA ASN A 78 5.14 -27.95 -1.73
C ASN A 78 5.65 -26.75 -0.91
N HIS A 79 5.15 -26.52 0.31
CA HIS A 79 5.55 -25.37 1.14
C HIS A 79 7.07 -25.23 1.31
N ALA A 80 7.78 -26.33 1.58
CA ALA A 80 9.23 -26.34 1.77
C ALA A 80 10.02 -26.08 0.47
N ALA A 81 9.45 -26.39 -0.69
CA ALA A 81 10.08 -26.09 -1.97
C ALA A 81 9.90 -24.61 -2.33
N LEU A 82 8.71 -24.06 -2.09
CA LEU A 82 8.41 -22.64 -2.30
C LEU A 82 9.20 -21.75 -1.33
N SER A 83 9.39 -22.19 -0.09
CA SER A 83 10.18 -21.45 0.90
C SER A 83 11.61 -21.23 0.41
N LYS A 84 12.24 -22.27 -0.16
CA LYS A 84 13.57 -22.18 -0.77
C LYS A 84 13.59 -21.32 -2.03
N LYS A 85 12.57 -21.46 -2.90
CA LYS A 85 12.50 -20.74 -4.18
C LYS A 85 12.34 -19.22 -4.01
N PHE A 86 11.55 -18.79 -3.03
CA PHE A 86 11.19 -17.38 -2.83
C PHE A 86 11.96 -16.71 -1.68
N ASP A 87 12.94 -17.41 -1.10
CA ASP A 87 13.71 -16.97 0.08
C ASP A 87 12.79 -16.52 1.24
N LEU A 88 11.87 -17.41 1.61
CA LEU A 88 10.89 -17.18 2.68
C LEU A 88 10.94 -18.33 3.67
N THR A 89 10.49 -18.08 4.89
CA THR A 89 10.21 -19.15 5.85
C THR A 89 8.99 -19.94 5.41
N VAL A 90 8.93 -21.24 5.76
CA VAL A 90 7.77 -22.10 5.51
C VAL A 90 6.48 -21.49 6.10
N GLN A 91 6.58 -20.84 7.27
CA GLN A 91 5.45 -20.14 7.91
C GLN A 91 4.95 -18.94 7.10
N GLN A 92 5.83 -18.20 6.43
CA GLN A 92 5.42 -17.13 5.52
C GLN A 92 4.67 -17.70 4.31
N ILE A 93 5.11 -18.84 3.75
CA ILE A 93 4.39 -19.50 2.66
C ILE A 93 2.97 -19.89 3.09
N TYR A 94 2.78 -20.45 4.29
CA TYR A 94 1.44 -20.75 4.82
C TYR A 94 0.55 -19.50 4.89
N ARG A 95 1.07 -18.39 5.41
CA ARG A 95 0.32 -17.12 5.51
C ARG A 95 -0.05 -16.58 4.13
N ILE A 96 0.88 -16.62 3.18
CA ILE A 96 0.64 -16.19 1.79
C ILE A 96 -0.47 -17.04 1.17
N VAL A 97 -0.36 -18.37 1.22
CA VAL A 97 -1.35 -19.26 0.62
C VAL A 97 -2.75 -19.02 1.19
N LYS A 98 -2.85 -18.84 2.51
CA LYS A 98 -4.12 -18.52 3.17
C LYS A 98 -4.67 -17.17 2.69
N ALA A 99 -3.88 -16.10 2.78
CA ALA A 99 -4.32 -14.75 2.46
C ALA A 99 -4.76 -14.60 0.98
N VAL A 100 -3.99 -15.16 0.05
CA VAL A 100 -4.35 -15.11 -1.38
C VAL A 100 -5.54 -16.01 -1.69
N GLY A 101 -5.62 -17.19 -1.07
CA GLY A 101 -6.75 -18.10 -1.25
C GLY A 101 -8.07 -17.51 -0.76
N ASP A 102 -8.07 -16.84 0.39
CA ASP A 102 -9.25 -16.15 0.92
C ASP A 102 -9.69 -15.01 -0.02
N ALA A 103 -8.73 -14.22 -0.52
CA ALA A 103 -9.01 -13.15 -1.49
C ALA A 103 -9.58 -13.68 -2.82
N GLU A 104 -9.05 -14.79 -3.35
CA GLU A 104 -9.55 -15.40 -4.59
C GLU A 104 -10.94 -16.02 -4.43
N ARG A 105 -11.24 -16.61 -3.26
CA ARG A 105 -12.59 -17.12 -2.95
C ARG A 105 -13.60 -15.98 -2.88
N SER A 106 -13.28 -14.91 -2.16
CA SER A 106 -14.17 -13.73 -2.06
C SER A 106 -14.44 -13.08 -3.41
N LYS A 107 -13.51 -13.12 -4.37
CA LYS A 107 -13.76 -12.64 -5.74
C LYS A 107 -14.70 -13.54 -6.54
N ARG A 108 -14.61 -14.86 -6.34
CA ARG A 108 -15.38 -15.85 -7.11
C ARG A 108 -16.78 -16.05 -6.54
N GLN A 109 -16.94 -15.88 -5.23
CA GLN A 109 -18.22 -15.97 -4.57
C GLN A 109 -18.92 -14.62 -4.65
N THR A 110 -19.75 -14.44 -5.68
CA THR A 110 -20.78 -13.40 -5.68
C THR A 110 -21.70 -13.69 -4.51
N ASP A 111 -22.09 -12.66 -3.76
CA ASP A 111 -22.95 -12.80 -2.60
C ASP A 111 -24.24 -13.55 -3.00
N LEU A 112 -24.43 -14.74 -2.43
CA LEU A 112 -25.60 -15.58 -2.70
C LEU A 112 -26.83 -15.07 -1.94
N PHE A 113 -26.64 -14.13 -1.01
CA PHE A 113 -27.68 -13.60 -0.13
C PHE A 113 -27.55 -12.09 0.10
N GLY A 114 -27.28 -11.32 -0.96
CA GLY A 114 -27.36 -9.85 -0.90
C GLY A 114 -28.67 -9.36 -0.30
#